data_AF-A0A0B2Q342-F1
#
_entry.id   AF-A0A0B2Q342-F1
#
_cell.length_a   1.000
_cell.length_b   1.000
_cell.length_c   1.000
_cell.angle_alpha   90.00
_cell.angle_beta   90.00
_cell.angle_gamma   90.00
#
_symmetry.space_group_name_H-M   'P 1'
#
loop_
_entity.id
_entity.type
_entity.pdbx_description
1 polymer ?
#
loop_
_entity_poly.entity_id
_entity_poly.type
_entity_poly.pdbx_seq_one_letter_code
_entity_poly.pdbx_strand_id
1 'polypeptide(L)'
;MLSAPSGKGSEDIEAAVKKLSLVSTSSSMDDDQINPFSVLLSICGQSAPSVLQDIFSRGNILVGRSDSETLQFTLNGKNMLIKTHGLIISIIDFTLSTINTGDSILYLDLSSDPDLFKGPKGDKQSETYRRMKEVTEDCWEGSCPKTNVLWLIYLVDILLMKKSFERTTKHERDLRSLKKRLDKYDSAKEAVLDPFFTDLFIESDPKA
;
A
#
# COMPACT_ATOMS: atom_id res chain seq x y z
N MET A 1 -18.70 -19.99 -31.27
CA MET A 1 -19.62 -18.87 -31.01
C MET A 1 -20.25 -19.09 -29.65
N LEU A 2 -19.62 -18.58 -28.59
CA LEU A 2 -20.19 -18.51 -27.24
C LEU A 2 -19.73 -17.16 -26.66
N SER A 3 -20.69 -16.25 -26.50
CA SER A 3 -20.52 -14.90 -25.97
C SER A 3 -20.14 -14.94 -24.49
N ALA A 4 -19.20 -14.08 -24.10
CA ALA A 4 -18.94 -13.76 -22.69
C ALA A 4 -20.11 -12.94 -22.11
N PRO A 5 -20.49 -13.14 -20.84
CA PRO A 5 -21.49 -12.31 -20.18
C PRO A 5 -20.88 -10.93 -19.87
N SER A 6 -21.54 -9.91 -20.39
CA SER A 6 -21.26 -8.49 -20.22
C SER A 6 -21.49 -8.00 -18.78
N GLY A 7 -20.57 -7.18 -18.28
CA GLY A 7 -20.90 -5.84 -17.78
C GLY A 7 -21.37 -5.65 -16.33
N LYS A 8 -21.57 -6.69 -15.53
CA LYS A 8 -22.25 -6.48 -14.22
C LYS A 8 -21.35 -5.97 -13.07
N GLY A 9 -20.05 -6.29 -13.08
CA GLY A 9 -19.15 -5.94 -11.97
C GLY A 9 -18.69 -4.48 -11.93
N SER A 10 -18.63 -3.81 -13.08
CA SER A 10 -18.16 -2.42 -13.17
C SER A 10 -19.22 -1.41 -12.73
N GLU A 11 -20.49 -1.67 -13.06
CA GLU A 11 -21.61 -0.82 -12.68
C GLU A 11 -21.83 -0.83 -11.15
N ASP A 12 -21.62 -1.99 -10.50
CA ASP A 12 -21.74 -2.13 -9.05
C ASP A 12 -20.63 -1.38 -8.29
N ILE A 13 -19.40 -1.35 -8.83
CA ILE A 13 -18.29 -0.57 -8.28
C ILE A 13 -18.54 0.93 -8.48
N GLU A 14 -18.98 1.34 -9.68
CA GLU A 14 -19.27 2.74 -9.97
C GLU A 14 -20.43 3.29 -9.10
N ALA A 15 -21.47 2.48 -8.89
CA ALA A 15 -22.60 2.82 -8.03
C ALA A 15 -22.17 2.91 -6.56
N ALA A 16 -21.34 1.99 -6.07
CA ALA A 16 -20.82 2.03 -4.70
C ALA A 16 -19.95 3.28 -4.46
N VAL A 17 -19.10 3.65 -5.42
CA VAL A 17 -18.24 4.83 -5.34
C VAL A 17 -19.03 6.15 -5.44
N LYS A 18 -20.03 6.23 -6.33
CA LYS A 18 -20.94 7.40 -6.38
C LYS A 18 -21.69 7.59 -5.06
N LYS A 19 -22.08 6.49 -4.40
CA LYS A 19 -22.72 6.53 -3.08
C LYS A 19 -21.76 7.02 -1.99
N LEU A 20 -20.46 6.72 -2.08
CA LEU A 20 -19.42 7.28 -1.20
C LEU A 20 -19.22 8.79 -1.41
N SER A 21 -19.29 9.27 -2.66
CA SER A 21 -19.10 10.69 -2.99
C SER A 21 -20.25 11.62 -2.57
N LEU A 22 -21.46 11.09 -2.34
CA LEU A 22 -22.66 11.89 -2.04
C LEU A 22 -22.93 12.09 -0.54
N VAL A 23 -22.20 11.41 0.36
CA VAL A 23 -22.46 11.46 1.82
C VAL A 23 -21.85 12.71 2.49
N SER A 24 -21.11 13.55 1.77
CA SER A 24 -20.53 14.79 2.35
C SER A 24 -21.50 15.98 2.43
N THR A 25 -22.74 15.87 1.95
CA THR A 25 -23.73 16.96 2.09
C THR A 25 -25.15 16.41 2.28
N SER A 26 -25.57 16.17 3.52
CA SER A 26 -26.87 16.59 4.09
C SER A 26 -27.22 15.72 5.29
N SER A 27 -27.41 16.37 6.44
CA SER A 27 -27.95 15.82 7.67
C SER A 27 -29.37 15.27 7.50
N SER A 28 -29.63 14.05 8.01
CA SER A 28 -30.89 13.65 8.69
C SER A 28 -30.82 12.18 9.06
N MET A 29 -31.29 11.85 10.26
CA MET A 29 -31.34 10.51 10.87
C MET A 29 -32.24 9.55 10.08
N ASP A 30 -31.74 8.35 9.78
CA ASP A 30 -32.30 7.03 10.16
C ASP A 30 -31.54 5.88 9.45
N ASP A 31 -31.64 4.70 10.09
CA ASP A 31 -30.99 3.38 9.94
C ASP A 31 -30.30 2.95 8.61
N ASP A 32 -29.31 2.06 8.76
CA ASP A 32 -28.48 1.38 7.74
C ASP A 32 -27.33 2.20 7.11
N GLN A 33 -26.59 2.93 7.95
CA GLN A 33 -25.30 3.50 7.54
C GLN A 33 -24.30 2.39 7.20
N ILE A 34 -24.19 2.07 5.92
CA ILE A 34 -23.13 1.23 5.36
C ILE A 34 -21.80 1.79 5.84
N ASN A 35 -21.17 1.11 6.79
CA ASN A 35 -19.89 1.50 7.34
C ASN A 35 -18.85 1.49 6.19
N PRO A 36 -18.17 2.61 5.88
CA PRO A 36 -17.15 2.64 4.82
C PRO A 36 -16.10 1.53 4.96
N PHE A 37 -15.81 1.12 6.20
CA PHE A 37 -14.93 -0.01 6.48
C PHE A 37 -15.52 -1.37 6.04
N SER A 38 -16.82 -1.60 6.12
CA SER A 38 -17.42 -2.88 5.70
C SER A 38 -17.42 -3.05 4.18
N VAL A 39 -17.60 -1.95 3.43
CA VAL A 39 -17.50 -1.95 1.96
C VAL A 39 -16.07 -2.24 1.53
N LEU A 40 -15.10 -1.59 2.16
CA LEU A 40 -13.69 -1.81 1.86
C LEU A 40 -13.27 -3.26 2.19
N LEU A 41 -13.68 -3.79 3.34
CA LEU A 41 -13.45 -5.18 3.71
C LEU A 41 -14.06 -6.14 2.68
N SER A 42 -15.29 -5.87 2.21
CA SER A 42 -15.94 -6.68 1.17
C SER A 42 -15.19 -6.65 -0.17
N ILE A 43 -14.69 -5.49 -0.61
CA ILE A 43 -13.89 -5.35 -1.84
C ILE A 43 -12.57 -6.12 -1.70
N CYS A 44 -11.97 -6.11 -0.52
CA CYS A 44 -10.73 -6.82 -0.21
C CYS A 44 -10.93 -8.32 0.08
N GLY A 45 -12.17 -8.85 0.01
CA GLY A 45 -12.48 -10.25 0.31
C GLY A 45 -12.33 -10.64 1.79
N GLN A 46 -12.44 -9.69 2.71
CA GLN A 46 -12.29 -9.89 4.15
C GLN A 46 -13.65 -9.79 4.86
N SER A 47 -13.92 -10.72 5.79
CA SER A 47 -15.19 -10.78 6.54
C SER A 47 -15.14 -10.06 7.90
N ALA A 48 -13.95 -9.76 8.43
CA ALA A 48 -13.73 -8.99 9.64
C ALA A 48 -12.27 -8.48 9.72
N PRO A 49 -11.98 -7.38 10.45
CA PRO A 49 -10.61 -6.98 10.77
C PRO A 49 -9.91 -8.05 11.63
N SER A 50 -8.71 -8.48 11.23
CA SER A 50 -7.90 -9.44 11.98
C SER A 50 -7.14 -8.77 13.14
N VAL A 51 -7.09 -9.42 14.30
CA VAL A 51 -6.42 -8.93 15.52
C VAL A 51 -5.39 -9.96 16.00
N LEU A 52 -4.14 -9.55 16.23
CA LEU A 52 -3.44 -9.69 17.53
C LEU A 52 -2.06 -9.03 17.51
N GLN A 53 -1.97 -7.89 18.21
CA GLN A 53 -0.80 -7.24 18.79
C GLN A 53 0.24 -6.58 17.86
N ASP A 54 0.28 -5.25 18.00
CA ASP A 54 1.32 -4.33 17.53
C ASP A 54 1.31 -3.93 16.05
N ILE A 55 0.07 -3.70 15.59
CA ILE A 55 -0.39 -2.47 14.92
C ILE A 55 0.76 -1.45 14.87
N PHE A 56 1.46 -1.38 13.73
CA PHE A 56 2.28 -0.22 13.41
C PHE A 56 1.41 0.98 13.71
N SER A 57 1.87 1.93 14.52
CA SER A 57 1.01 2.85 15.28
C SER A 57 0.02 3.70 14.45
N ARG A 58 0.04 3.58 13.11
CA ARG A 58 -0.97 4.05 12.12
C ARG A 58 -1.17 3.08 10.92
N GLY A 59 -1.34 1.77 11.18
CA GLY A 59 -2.38 0.89 10.62
C GLY A 59 -2.26 0.19 9.26
N ASN A 60 -1.52 0.67 8.26
CA ASN A 60 -1.89 0.32 6.87
C ASN A 60 -1.22 -0.92 6.27
N ILE A 61 -0.53 -1.71 7.11
CA ILE A 61 0.08 -2.98 6.72
C ILE A 61 -0.26 -4.04 7.76
N LEU A 62 -0.96 -5.08 7.31
CA LEU A 62 -1.21 -6.28 8.08
C LEU A 62 -0.10 -7.30 7.81
N VAL A 63 0.39 -7.91 8.88
CA VAL A 63 1.33 -9.03 8.81
C VAL A 63 0.65 -10.24 9.44
N GLY A 64 0.44 -11.27 8.63
CA GLY A 64 -0.12 -12.55 9.05
C GLY A 64 0.92 -13.66 8.96
N ARG A 65 0.59 -14.82 9.54
CA ARG A 65 1.32 -16.07 9.28
C ARG A 65 0.85 -16.69 7.97
N SER A 66 1.79 -17.30 7.25
CA SER A 66 1.54 -18.05 6.03
C SER A 66 2.09 -19.45 6.18
N ASP A 67 1.26 -20.45 5.88
CA ASP A 67 1.70 -21.85 5.78
C ASP A 67 2.40 -22.13 4.44
N SER A 68 2.26 -21.24 3.45
CA SER A 68 3.01 -21.31 2.20
C SER A 68 4.40 -20.73 2.39
N GLU A 69 5.44 -21.47 1.98
CA GLU A 69 6.84 -21.04 1.96
C GLU A 69 7.15 -20.05 0.84
N THR A 70 6.28 -19.98 -0.18
CA THR A 70 6.48 -19.13 -1.36
C THR A 70 5.22 -18.36 -1.75
N LEU A 71 5.41 -17.23 -2.42
CA LEU A 71 4.34 -16.42 -2.99
C LEU A 71 4.69 -16.08 -4.44
N GLN A 72 3.75 -16.34 -5.34
CA GLN A 72 3.87 -15.99 -6.75
C GLN A 72 3.15 -14.68 -7.05
N PHE A 73 3.77 -13.83 -7.86
CA PHE A 73 3.14 -12.63 -8.40
C PHE A 73 3.64 -12.35 -9.82
N THR A 74 2.96 -11.45 -10.54
CA THR A 74 3.34 -11.06 -11.89
C THR A 74 3.76 -9.60 -11.92
N LEU A 75 4.94 -9.31 -12.48
CA LEU A 75 5.45 -7.96 -12.68
C LEU A 75 5.94 -7.81 -14.12
N ASN A 76 5.40 -6.85 -14.87
CA ASN A 76 5.68 -6.66 -16.31
C ASN A 76 5.47 -7.94 -17.14
N GLY A 77 4.42 -8.71 -16.84
CA GLY A 77 4.15 -9.99 -17.51
C GLY A 77 5.13 -11.11 -17.16
N LYS A 78 6.12 -10.88 -16.28
CA LYS A 78 7.00 -11.92 -15.77
C LYS A 78 6.44 -12.47 -14.47
N ASN A 79 6.28 -13.79 -14.41
CA ASN A 79 5.96 -14.47 -13.18
C ASN A 79 7.21 -14.50 -12.28
N MET A 80 7.04 -14.03 -11.06
CA MET A 80 8.07 -13.98 -10.03
C MET A 80 7.62 -14.85 -8.86
N LEU A 81 8.56 -15.55 -8.25
CA LEU A 81 8.34 -16.37 -7.08
C LEU A 81 9.26 -15.88 -5.95
N ILE A 82 8.70 -15.64 -4.77
CA ILE A 82 9.45 -15.16 -3.61
C ILE A 82 9.26 -16.05 -2.40
N LYS A 83 10.25 -16.09 -1.51
CA LYS A 83 10.17 -16.75 -0.20
C LYS A 83 9.33 -15.91 0.75
N THR A 84 8.32 -16.49 1.37
CA THR A 84 7.45 -15.79 2.35
C THR A 84 8.08 -15.71 3.74
N HIS A 85 9.02 -16.62 4.05
CA HIS A 85 9.55 -16.82 5.40
C HIS A 85 8.44 -17.06 6.44
N GLY A 86 7.34 -17.69 6.02
CA GLY A 86 6.19 -17.96 6.88
C GLY A 86 5.30 -16.74 7.16
N LEU A 87 5.47 -15.65 6.42
CA LEU A 87 4.70 -14.41 6.58
C LEU A 87 3.89 -14.09 5.33
N ILE A 88 2.71 -13.51 5.53
CA ILE A 88 1.92 -12.86 4.47
C ILE A 88 1.72 -11.39 4.85
N ILE A 89 1.87 -10.51 3.86
CA ILE A 89 1.73 -9.07 4.04
C ILE A 89 0.53 -8.60 3.23
N SER A 90 -0.34 -7.80 3.84
CA SER A 90 -1.47 -7.17 3.15
C SER A 90 -1.46 -5.67 3.41
N ILE A 91 -1.43 -4.88 2.34
CA ILE A 91 -1.61 -3.43 2.42
C ILE A 91 -3.12 -3.18 2.53
N ILE A 92 -3.52 -2.35 3.48
CA ILE A 92 -4.91 -1.99 3.73
C ILE A 92 -5.06 -0.47 3.77
N ASP A 93 -6.32 -0.02 3.83
CA ASP A 93 -6.68 1.40 3.90
C ASP A 93 -6.15 2.21 2.70
N PHE A 94 -6.93 2.18 1.62
CA PHE A 94 -6.63 2.90 0.38
C PHE A 94 -7.21 4.32 0.36
N THR A 95 -7.60 4.87 1.51
CA THR A 95 -8.28 6.19 1.59
C THR A 95 -7.49 7.31 0.91
N LEU A 96 -6.16 7.28 0.99
CA LEU A 96 -5.26 8.28 0.38
C LEU A 96 -4.55 7.77 -0.88
N SER A 97 -5.01 6.66 -1.46
CA SER A 97 -4.39 6.07 -2.64
C SER A 97 -4.92 6.70 -3.93
N THR A 98 -4.06 6.78 -4.95
CA THR A 98 -4.43 7.10 -6.33
C THR A 98 -4.52 5.81 -7.14
N ILE A 99 -5.64 5.59 -7.82
CA ILE A 99 -5.90 4.41 -8.65
C ILE A 99 -6.26 4.87 -10.06
N ASN A 100 -5.60 4.28 -11.06
CA ASN A 100 -5.96 4.46 -12.46
C ASN A 100 -6.70 3.20 -12.93
N THR A 101 -7.95 3.35 -13.37
CA THR A 101 -8.82 2.25 -13.85
C THR A 101 -8.74 2.04 -15.36
N GLY A 102 -7.99 2.88 -16.08
CA GLY A 102 -7.97 2.96 -17.54
C GLY A 102 -8.91 4.04 -18.08
N ASP A 103 -10.12 4.13 -17.52
CA ASP A 103 -11.14 5.10 -17.92
C ASP A 103 -11.10 6.38 -17.08
N SER A 104 -10.63 6.29 -15.84
CA SER A 104 -10.54 7.42 -14.92
C SER A 104 -9.41 7.25 -13.90
N ILE A 105 -8.97 8.39 -13.34
CA ILE A 105 -8.04 8.43 -12.21
C ILE A 105 -8.86 8.79 -10.97
N LEU A 106 -8.90 7.87 -10.01
CA LEU A 106 -9.51 8.08 -8.71
C LEU A 106 -8.41 8.47 -7.73
N TYR A 107 -8.57 9.59 -7.04
CA TYR A 107 -7.61 10.07 -6.05
C TYR A 107 -8.34 10.91 -4.99
N LEU A 108 -7.68 11.11 -3.85
CA LEU A 108 -8.08 12.11 -2.86
C LEU A 108 -7.14 13.31 -2.97
N ASP A 109 -7.70 14.50 -3.11
CA ASP A 109 -6.90 15.73 -3.08
C ASP A 109 -6.50 16.06 -1.64
N LEU A 110 -5.22 15.80 -1.32
CA LEU A 110 -4.66 16.05 0.01
C LEU A 110 -4.45 17.54 0.29
N SER A 111 -4.54 18.42 -0.73
CA SER A 111 -4.46 19.87 -0.52
C SER A 111 -5.58 20.39 0.39
N SER A 112 -6.71 19.66 0.44
CA SER A 112 -7.87 19.97 1.27
C SER A 112 -7.68 19.63 2.76
N ASP A 113 -6.62 18.90 3.13
CA ASP A 113 -6.26 18.59 4.52
C ASP A 113 -4.84 19.11 4.86
N PRO A 114 -4.71 20.42 5.16
CA PRO A 114 -3.41 21.02 5.46
C PRO A 114 -2.80 20.51 6.77
N ASP A 115 -3.58 19.90 7.66
CA ASP A 115 -3.10 19.45 8.97
C ASP A 115 -2.25 18.18 8.87
N LEU A 116 -2.45 17.38 7.82
CA LEU A 116 -1.62 16.25 7.46
C LEU A 116 -0.12 16.61 7.37
N PHE A 117 0.19 17.83 6.92
CA PHE A 117 1.55 18.31 6.69
C PHE A 117 2.14 19.07 7.89
N LYS A 118 1.32 19.45 8.88
CA LYS A 118 1.70 20.22 10.07
C LYS A 118 2.14 19.37 11.26
N GLY A 119 2.13 18.04 11.12
CA GLY A 119 2.55 17.17 12.21
C GLY A 119 3.99 17.43 12.68
N PRO A 120 4.35 16.98 13.91
CA PRO A 120 5.59 17.38 14.59
C PRO A 120 6.84 17.19 13.73
N LYS A 121 7.82 18.08 13.88
CA LYS A 121 9.11 17.95 13.21
C LYS A 121 9.83 16.70 13.72
N GLY A 122 10.35 15.89 12.81
CA GLY A 122 11.00 14.62 13.12
C GLY A 122 10.05 13.43 13.30
N ASP A 123 8.72 13.64 13.29
CA ASP A 123 7.77 12.51 13.17
C ASP A 123 7.90 11.89 11.78
N LYS A 124 8.21 10.59 11.73
CA LYS A 124 8.55 9.91 10.48
C LYS A 124 7.44 9.96 9.45
N GLN A 125 6.19 9.89 9.89
CA GLN A 125 5.07 9.90 8.96
C GLN A 125 4.76 11.32 8.48
N SER A 126 4.75 12.30 9.37
CA SER A 126 4.56 13.70 8.97
C SER A 126 5.67 14.16 8.02
N GLU A 127 6.92 13.75 8.23
CA GLU A 127 7.99 13.99 7.25
C GLU A 127 7.73 13.29 5.90
N THR A 128 7.13 12.11 5.90
CA THR A 128 6.80 11.38 4.67
C THR A 128 5.72 12.13 3.88
N TYR A 129 4.67 12.61 4.53
CA TYR A 129 3.65 13.44 3.88
C TYR A 129 4.23 14.76 3.33
N ARG A 130 5.11 15.44 4.08
CA ARG A 130 5.80 16.63 3.58
C ARG A 130 6.61 16.33 2.31
N ARG A 131 7.39 15.24 2.31
CA ARG A 131 8.15 14.81 1.12
C ARG A 131 7.24 14.43 -0.05
N MET A 132 6.10 13.81 0.21
CA MET A 132 5.12 13.52 -0.84
C MET A 132 4.64 14.81 -1.50
N LYS A 133 4.25 15.81 -0.70
CA LYS A 133 3.82 17.12 -1.21
C LYS A 133 4.90 17.81 -2.03
N GLU A 134 6.16 17.71 -1.61
CA GLU A 134 7.30 18.25 -2.35
C GLU A 134 7.46 17.57 -3.73
N VAL A 135 7.44 16.23 -3.80
CA VAL A 135 7.65 15.51 -5.08
C VAL A 135 6.43 15.51 -5.99
N THR A 136 5.24 15.78 -5.46
CA THR A 136 4.03 15.98 -6.26
C THR A 136 3.83 17.44 -6.66
N GLU A 137 4.62 18.37 -6.12
CA GLU A 137 4.40 19.81 -6.26
C GLU A 137 2.96 20.21 -5.89
N ASP A 138 2.38 19.53 -4.90
CA ASP A 138 0.97 19.63 -4.47
C ASP A 138 -0.07 19.22 -5.54
N CYS A 139 0.36 18.60 -6.65
CA CYS A 139 -0.51 18.08 -7.71
C CYS A 139 -0.85 16.60 -7.46
N TRP A 140 -1.97 16.35 -6.77
CA TRP A 140 -2.40 15.01 -6.36
C TRP A 140 -3.21 14.23 -7.41
N GLU A 141 -3.69 14.91 -8.45
CA GLU A 141 -4.43 14.31 -9.57
C GLU A 141 -3.55 13.38 -10.42
N GLY A 142 -2.23 13.61 -10.44
CA GLY A 142 -1.27 12.81 -11.17
C GLY A 142 -0.80 11.58 -10.40
N SER A 143 -0.43 10.52 -11.14
CA SER A 143 0.33 9.41 -10.56
C SER A 143 1.78 9.85 -10.33
N CYS A 144 2.22 9.88 -9.07
CA CYS A 144 3.62 10.04 -8.70
C CYS A 144 4.14 8.75 -8.04
N PRO A 145 4.70 7.78 -8.80
CA PRO A 145 5.19 6.51 -8.26
C PRO A 145 6.28 6.65 -7.19
N LYS A 146 6.96 7.80 -7.15
CA LYS A 146 7.96 8.15 -6.14
C LYS A 146 7.37 8.15 -4.74
N THR A 147 6.09 8.49 -4.58
CA THR A 147 5.41 8.47 -3.28
C THR A 147 5.42 7.08 -2.63
N ASN A 148 5.31 6.01 -3.42
CA ASN A 148 5.45 4.64 -2.93
C ASN A 148 6.86 4.37 -2.37
N VAL A 149 7.89 4.92 -3.01
CA VAL A 149 9.28 4.82 -2.53
C VAL A 149 9.47 5.57 -1.22
N LEU A 150 8.83 6.74 -1.05
CA LEU A 150 8.85 7.48 0.21
C LEU A 150 8.23 6.66 1.35
N TRP A 151 7.13 5.95 1.09
CA TRP A 151 6.53 5.03 2.05
C TRP A 151 7.43 3.82 2.36
N LEU A 152 8.16 3.27 1.38
CA LEU A 152 9.16 2.22 1.65
C LEU A 152 10.29 2.74 2.56
N ILE A 153 10.76 3.98 2.34
CA ILE A 153 11.75 4.63 3.20
C ILE A 153 11.22 4.80 4.62
N TYR A 154 9.96 5.20 4.78
CA TYR A 154 9.28 5.27 6.06
C TYR A 154 9.29 3.91 6.77
N LEU A 155 8.91 2.82 6.08
CA LEU A 155 8.91 1.47 6.66
C LEU A 155 10.31 1.06 7.14
N VAL A 156 11.35 1.34 6.35
CA VAL A 156 12.74 1.08 6.76
C VAL A 156 13.11 1.88 8.02
N ASP A 157 12.68 3.13 8.12
CA ASP A 157 12.87 3.94 9.33
C ASP A 157 12.16 3.34 10.54
N ILE A 158 10.92 2.89 10.39
CA ILE A 158 10.20 2.24 11.50
C ILE A 158 10.87 0.93 11.90
N LEU A 159 11.31 0.11 10.95
CA LEU A 159 12.06 -1.12 11.23
C LEU A 159 13.36 -0.81 11.98
N LEU A 160 14.10 0.24 11.61
CA LEU A 160 15.33 0.65 12.29
C LEU A 160 15.09 1.24 13.69
N MET A 161 13.91 1.78 13.96
CA MET A 161 13.57 2.36 15.26
C MET A 161 12.93 1.36 16.23
N LYS A 162 12.17 0.38 15.73
CA LYS A 162 11.53 -0.65 16.55
C LYS A 162 12.59 -1.58 17.16
N LYS A 163 12.56 -1.70 18.48
CA LYS A 163 13.45 -2.59 19.26
C LYS A 163 12.86 -3.97 19.51
N SER A 164 11.66 -4.23 19.00
CA SER A 164 10.84 -5.39 19.36
C SER A 164 11.16 -6.67 18.59
N PHE A 165 12.06 -6.62 17.60
CA PHE A 165 12.45 -7.81 16.85
C PHE A 165 13.98 -7.99 16.87
N GLU A 166 14.39 -9.24 17.01
CA GLU A 166 15.81 -9.60 17.01
C GLU A 166 16.43 -9.25 15.65
N ARG A 167 17.58 -8.58 15.70
CA ARG A 167 18.29 -8.14 14.50
C ARG A 167 19.77 -8.04 14.75
N THR A 168 20.54 -8.48 13.77
CA THR A 168 22.00 -8.38 13.81
C THR A 168 22.45 -6.98 13.40
N THR A 169 23.68 -6.62 13.75
CA THR A 169 24.34 -5.39 13.27
C THR A 169 24.45 -5.37 11.74
N LYS A 170 24.54 -6.54 11.10
CA LYS A 170 24.47 -6.70 9.65
C LYS A 170 23.09 -6.24 9.11
N HIS A 171 22.00 -6.74 9.68
CA HIS A 171 20.64 -6.33 9.26
C HIS A 171 20.42 -4.82 9.37
N GLU A 172 20.93 -4.18 10.41
CA GLU A 172 20.90 -2.72 10.53
C GLU A 172 21.67 -2.00 9.43
N ARG A 173 22.91 -2.44 9.15
CA ARG A 173 23.74 -1.86 8.10
C ARG A 173 23.09 -2.01 6.72
N ASP A 174 22.51 -3.17 6.45
CA ASP A 174 21.87 -3.47 5.17
C ASP A 174 20.61 -2.62 4.99
N LEU A 175 19.76 -2.48 6.01
CA LEU A 175 18.60 -1.58 5.98
C LEU A 175 18.98 -0.11 5.81
N ARG A 176 20.02 0.38 6.50
CA ARG A 176 20.53 1.76 6.31
C ARG A 176 21.07 1.95 4.89
N SER A 177 21.66 0.92 4.29
CA SER A 177 22.17 0.97 2.92
C SER A 177 21.03 0.94 1.90
N LEU A 178 20.01 0.10 2.11
CA LEU A 178 18.78 0.09 1.32
C LEU A 178 18.12 1.46 1.35
N LYS A 179 17.94 2.05 2.54
CA LYS A 179 17.35 3.40 2.68
C LYS A 179 18.03 4.44 1.79
N LYS A 180 19.37 4.43 1.76
CA LYS A 180 20.15 5.36 0.92
C LYS A 180 19.96 5.12 -0.58
N ARG A 181 19.74 3.87 -0.99
CA ARG A 181 19.50 3.52 -2.40
C ARG A 181 18.07 3.82 -2.83
N LEU A 182 17.09 3.54 -1.96
CA LEU A 182 15.68 3.88 -2.18
C LEU A 182 15.48 5.34 -2.56
N ASP A 183 16.22 6.27 -1.94
CA ASP A 183 16.12 7.70 -2.26
C ASP A 183 16.35 8.02 -3.75
N LYS A 184 17.12 7.17 -4.44
CA LYS A 184 17.46 7.31 -5.86
C LYS A 184 16.45 6.68 -6.83
N TYR A 185 15.55 5.82 -6.36
CA TYR A 185 14.59 5.12 -7.22
C TYR A 185 13.32 5.91 -7.42
N ASP A 186 12.77 5.90 -8.62
CA ASP A 186 11.59 6.69 -8.96
C ASP A 186 10.28 5.94 -8.77
N SER A 187 10.34 4.63 -8.53
CA SER A 187 9.15 3.81 -8.26
C SER A 187 9.46 2.57 -7.42
N ALA A 188 8.44 2.03 -6.75
CA ALA A 188 8.55 0.74 -6.07
C ALA A 188 8.87 -0.42 -7.04
N LYS A 189 8.42 -0.30 -8.30
CA LYS A 189 8.72 -1.23 -9.38
C LYS A 189 10.22 -1.28 -9.71
N GLU A 190 10.92 -0.16 -9.61
CA GLU A 190 12.37 -0.12 -9.74
C GLU A 190 13.05 -0.63 -8.46
N ALA A 191 12.55 -0.19 -7.30
CA ALA A 191 13.11 -0.55 -6.00
C ALA A 191 13.09 -2.07 -5.73
N VAL A 192 12.12 -2.82 -6.27
CA VAL A 192 12.06 -4.28 -6.11
C VAL A 192 13.25 -5.01 -6.75
N LEU A 193 13.97 -4.35 -7.67
CA LEU A 193 15.17 -4.88 -8.32
C LEU A 193 16.47 -4.52 -7.55
N ASP A 194 16.36 -3.84 -6.41
CA ASP A 194 17.52 -3.54 -5.56
C ASP A 194 18.20 -4.84 -5.11
N PRO A 195 19.55 -4.91 -5.09
CA PRO A 195 20.29 -6.09 -4.65
C PRO A 195 19.94 -6.60 -3.25
N PHE A 196 19.34 -5.75 -2.40
CA PHE A 196 18.81 -6.14 -1.10
C PHE A 196 17.75 -7.24 -1.18
N PHE A 197 16.96 -7.29 -2.26
CA PHE A 197 15.87 -8.24 -2.43
C PHE A 197 16.26 -9.50 -3.21
N THR A 198 17.49 -9.60 -3.73
CA THR A 198 17.91 -10.71 -4.60
C THR A 198 17.66 -12.08 -3.97
N ASP A 199 18.03 -12.26 -2.70
CA ASP A 199 17.92 -13.56 -2.00
C ASP A 199 16.47 -13.98 -1.71
N LEU A 200 15.53 -13.04 -1.86
CA LEU A 200 14.10 -13.27 -1.69
C LEU A 200 13.49 -14.01 -2.88
N PHE A 201 14.01 -13.76 -4.09
CA PHE A 201 13.54 -14.38 -5.31
C PHE A 201 14.03 -15.83 -5.44
N ILE A 202 13.16 -16.69 -5.95
CA ILE A 202 13.46 -18.07 -6.29
C ILE A 202 13.61 -18.14 -7.80
N GLU A 203 14.78 -18.56 -8.27
CA GLU A 203 14.98 -18.86 -9.69
C GLU A 203 14.07 -20.02 -10.08
N SER A 204 13.28 -19.85 -11.14
CA SER A 204 12.56 -20.97 -11.75
C SER A 204 13.63 -21.85 -12.41
N ASP A 205 13.77 -23.09 -11.96
CA ASP A 205 14.70 -24.05 -12.56
C ASP A 205 14.33 -24.19 -14.06
N PRO A 206 15.25 -23.98 -15.01
CA PRO A 206 14.96 -24.07 -16.45
C PRO A 206 14.63 -25.47 -16.97
N LYS A 207 14.36 -26.46 -16.10
CA LYS A 207 14.13 -27.85 -16.48
C LYS A 207 12.75 -28.32 -16.02
N ALA A 208 11.77 -28.06 -16.89
CA ALA A 208 10.61 -28.93 -17.10
C ALA A 208 10.81 -29.67 -18.43
#